data_AF-R4KBZ2-F1
#
_entry.id   AF-R4KBZ2-F1
#
_cell.length_a   1.000
_cell.length_b   1.000
_cell.length_c   1.000
_cell.angle_alpha   90.00
_cell.angle_beta   90.00
_cell.angle_gamma   90.00
#
_symmetry.space_group_name_H-M   'P 1'
#
loop_
_entity.id
_entity.type
_entity.pdbx_description
1 polymer ?
#
loop_
_entity_poly.entity_id
_entity_poly.type
_entity_poly.pdbx_seq_one_letter_code
_entity_poly.pdbx_strand_id
1 'polypeptide(L)'
;MVGMSHSGIAEIEGGRVKGTVDFIDKLSQATNTTISHWTEGENPENIKCYNHESLDVLIDSMIDTGIIKEDGKLNEMAQNLILKVLEKEIIQRIEKNKRDKK
;
A
#
# COMPACT_ATOMS: atom_id res chain seq x y z
N MET A 1 19.60 1.11 -4.87
CA MET A 1 19.87 0.54 -3.53
C MET A 1 18.58 0.69 -2.72
N VAL A 2 18.03 -0.40 -2.20
CA VAL A 2 16.63 -0.56 -1.69
C VAL A 2 16.36 0.24 -0.38
N GLY A 3 17.28 1.07 0.09
CA GLY A 3 17.09 1.88 1.31
C GLY A 3 16.93 1.09 2.61
N MET A 4 17.24 -0.21 2.61
CA MET A 4 17.13 -1.13 3.74
C MET A 4 18.51 -1.68 4.11
N SER A 5 18.74 -1.99 5.40
CA SER A 5 19.98 -2.64 5.82
C SER A 5 20.09 -4.06 5.26
N HIS A 6 21.31 -4.51 4.98
CA HIS A 6 21.56 -5.89 4.53
C HIS A 6 21.04 -6.94 5.51
N SER A 7 21.06 -6.64 6.82
CA SER A 7 20.50 -7.51 7.85
C SER A 7 18.97 -7.63 7.72
N GLY A 8 18.27 -6.53 7.43
CA GLY A 8 16.81 -6.53 7.23
C GLY A 8 16.40 -7.34 6.02
N ILE A 9 17.16 -7.25 4.92
CA ILE A 9 16.95 -8.08 3.72
C ILE A 9 17.11 -9.58 4.08
N ALA A 10 18.18 -9.94 4.79
CA ALA A 10 18.46 -11.33 5.18
C ALA A 10 17.43 -11.90 6.18
N GLU A 11 16.80 -11.05 6.99
CA GLU A 11 15.70 -11.47 7.87
C GLU A 11 14.40 -11.71 7.12
N ILE A 12 14.13 -10.92 6.07
CA ILE A 12 12.96 -11.10 5.19
C ILE A 12 13.14 -12.34 4.30
N GLU A 13 14.29 -12.49 3.64
CA GLU A 13 14.62 -13.68 2.84
C GLU A 13 14.56 -14.96 3.68
N GLY A 14 14.98 -14.89 4.94
CA GLY A 14 14.92 -16.02 5.87
C GLY A 14 13.52 -16.31 6.44
N GLY A 15 12.49 -15.57 6.05
CA GLY A 15 11.12 -15.72 6.55
C GLY A 15 10.95 -15.39 8.04
N ARG A 16 11.96 -14.79 8.68
CA ARG A 16 11.93 -14.37 10.09
C ARG A 16 11.11 -13.09 10.29
N VAL A 17 11.10 -12.23 9.27
CA VAL A 17 10.29 -11.02 9.21
C VAL A 17 9.45 -11.06 7.94
N LYS A 18 8.15 -10.76 8.04
CA LYS A 18 7.30 -10.66 6.85
C LYS A 18 7.69 -9.42 6.03
N GLY A 19 7.93 -9.59 4.73
CA GLY A 19 8.11 -8.49 3.80
C GLY A 19 6.87 -7.60 3.74
N THR A 20 7.08 -6.29 3.59
CA THR A 20 6.02 -5.29 3.38
C THR A 20 5.80 -5.05 1.89
N VAL A 21 4.68 -4.43 1.52
CA VAL A 21 4.42 -4.01 0.13
C VAL A 21 5.48 -3.01 -0.35
N ASP A 22 5.89 -2.06 0.51
CA ASP A 22 6.99 -1.12 0.25
C ASP A 22 8.33 -1.83 -0.03
N PHE A 23 8.61 -2.95 0.65
CA PHE A 23 9.79 -3.77 0.35
C PHE A 23 9.71 -4.42 -1.04
N ILE A 24 8.53 -4.95 -1.40
CA ILE A 24 8.30 -5.56 -2.72
C ILE A 24 8.40 -4.50 -3.84
N ASP A 25 7.87 -3.30 -3.63
CA ASP A 25 7.96 -2.19 -4.59
C ASP A 25 9.42 -1.74 -4.79
N LYS A 26 10.17 -1.55 -3.71
CA LYS A 26 11.60 -1.19 -3.81
C LYS A 26 12.44 -2.29 -4.46
N LEU A 27 12.09 -3.57 -4.24
CA LEU A 27 12.71 -4.71 -4.94
C LEU A 27 12.39 -4.66 -6.43
N SER A 28 11.11 -4.54 -6.77
CA SER A 28 10.59 -4.41 -8.13
C SER A 28 11.34 -3.32 -8.92
N GLN A 29 11.51 -2.13 -8.33
CA GLN A 29 12.28 -1.03 -8.91
C GLN A 29 13.78 -1.34 -9.01
N ALA A 30 14.38 -1.97 -7.99
CA ALA A 30 15.81 -2.28 -7.99
C ALA A 30 16.20 -3.41 -8.95
N THR A 31 15.30 -4.35 -9.22
CA THR A 31 15.52 -5.50 -10.11
C THR A 31 14.89 -5.33 -11.49
N ASN A 32 14.19 -4.21 -11.72
CA ASN A 32 13.47 -3.91 -12.96
C ASN A 32 12.50 -5.04 -13.37
N THR A 33 11.80 -5.57 -12.38
CA THR A 33 10.76 -6.60 -12.52
C THR A 33 9.41 -5.99 -12.12
N THR A 34 8.28 -6.62 -12.42
CA THR A 34 6.97 -6.16 -11.94
C THR A 34 6.71 -6.62 -10.51
N ILE A 35 5.90 -5.90 -9.74
CA ILE A 35 5.45 -6.34 -8.39
C ILE A 35 4.82 -7.74 -8.46
N SER A 36 4.06 -8.02 -9.52
CA SER A 36 3.42 -9.33 -9.75
C SER A 36 4.41 -10.50 -9.77
N HIS A 37 5.64 -10.27 -10.25
CA HIS A 37 6.71 -11.27 -10.26
C HIS A 37 7.04 -11.81 -8.86
N TRP A 38 6.90 -10.97 -7.84
CA TRP A 38 7.22 -11.27 -6.45
C TRP A 38 6.02 -11.70 -5.62
N THR A 39 4.80 -11.50 -6.15
CA THR A 39 3.54 -11.84 -5.47
C THR A 39 2.82 -13.03 -6.12
N GLU A 40 3.27 -13.51 -7.28
CA GLU A 40 2.72 -14.68 -7.96
C GLU A 40 2.86 -15.93 -7.07
N GLY A 41 1.73 -16.42 -6.55
CA GLY A 41 1.64 -17.62 -5.72
C GLY A 41 1.14 -17.38 -4.30
N GLU A 42 1.11 -16.13 -3.82
CA GLU A 42 0.49 -15.81 -2.52
C GLU A 42 -0.98 -15.43 -2.71
N ASN A 43 -1.84 -16.00 -1.85
CA ASN A 43 -3.24 -15.60 -1.75
C ASN A 43 -3.29 -14.11 -1.38
N PRO A 44 -3.92 -13.21 -2.16
CA PRO A 44 -3.96 -11.77 -1.90
C PRO A 44 -4.41 -11.40 -0.48
N GLU A 45 -5.15 -12.30 0.17
CA GLU A 45 -5.64 -12.21 1.54
C GLU A 45 -4.55 -12.31 2.62
N ASN A 46 -3.36 -12.82 2.29
CA ASN A 46 -2.22 -12.90 3.21
C ASN A 46 -1.34 -11.64 3.21
N ILE A 47 -1.54 -10.76 2.23
CA ILE A 47 -0.85 -9.47 2.13
C ILE A 47 -1.44 -8.55 3.19
N LYS A 48 -0.74 -8.41 4.32
CA LYS A 48 -1.09 -7.42 5.31
C LYS A 48 -0.69 -6.03 4.79
N CYS A 49 -1.65 -5.31 4.23
CA CYS A 49 -1.51 -3.88 3.94
C CYS A 49 -1.36 -3.14 5.27
N TYR A 50 -0.15 -2.66 5.57
CA TYR A 50 0.18 -2.01 6.83
C TYR A 50 0.17 -0.47 6.78
N ASN A 51 -0.06 0.13 5.61
CA ASN A 51 0.10 1.57 5.45
C ASN A 51 -1.21 2.32 5.21
N HIS A 52 -1.27 3.48 5.87
CA HIS A 52 -2.20 4.60 5.68
C HIS A 52 -2.09 5.27 4.29
N GLU A 53 -1.48 4.60 3.32
CA GLU A 53 -1.22 5.09 1.96
C GLU A 53 -2.34 4.67 0.99
N SER A 54 -3.38 3.98 1.48
CA SER A 54 -4.48 3.49 0.64
C SER A 54 -5.24 4.63 -0.03
N LEU A 55 -5.41 5.74 0.68
CA LEU A 55 -6.03 6.95 0.12
C LEU A 55 -5.09 7.65 -0.88
N ASP A 56 -3.80 7.72 -0.60
CA ASP A 56 -2.80 8.34 -1.48
C ASP A 56 -2.72 7.59 -2.82
N VAL A 57 -2.59 6.27 -2.78
CA VAL A 57 -2.57 5.41 -3.97
C VAL A 57 -3.86 5.55 -4.80
N LEU A 58 -5.01 5.69 -4.13
CA LEU A 58 -6.28 5.92 -4.83
C LEU A 58 -6.30 7.27 -5.54
N ILE A 59 -5.86 8.33 -4.86
CA ILE A 59 -5.84 9.69 -5.42
C ILE A 59 -4.87 9.74 -6.61
N ASP A 60 -3.68 9.18 -6.47
CA ASP A 60 -2.67 9.12 -7.55
C ASP A 60 -3.23 8.38 -8.77
N SER A 61 -3.86 7.22 -8.57
CA SER A 61 -4.48 6.46 -9.66
C SER A 61 -5.63 7.23 -10.33
N MET A 62 -6.43 7.98 -9.56
CA MET A 62 -7.49 8.82 -10.11
C MET A 62 -6.95 10.02 -10.91
N ILE A 63 -5.79 10.56 -10.53
CA ILE A 63 -5.09 11.61 -11.29
C ILE A 63 -4.53 11.01 -12.59
N ASP A 64 -3.82 9.89 -12.51
CA ASP A 64 -3.19 9.23 -13.67
C ASP A 64 -4.20 8.80 -14.73
N THR A 65 -5.40 8.38 -14.30
CA THR A 65 -6.50 7.98 -15.19
C THR A 65 -7.33 9.15 -15.69
N GLY A 66 -7.05 10.38 -15.25
CA GLY A 66 -7.78 11.59 -15.61
C GLY A 66 -9.20 11.68 -15.03
N ILE A 67 -9.51 10.85 -14.03
CA ILE A 67 -10.77 10.91 -13.26
C ILE A 67 -10.79 12.19 -12.41
N ILE A 68 -9.66 12.51 -11.78
CA ILE A 68 -9.38 13.82 -11.20
C ILE A 68 -8.74 14.67 -12.28
N LYS A 69 -9.41 15.77 -12.66
CA LYS A 69 -8.85 16.74 -13.59
C LYS A 69 -7.86 17.65 -12.87
N GLU A 70 -7.00 18.31 -13.64
CA GLU A 70 -5.99 19.26 -13.12
C GLU A 70 -6.58 20.40 -12.27
N ASP A 71 -7.86 20.72 -12.44
CA ASP A 71 -8.60 21.69 -11.62
C ASP A 71 -9.10 21.11 -10.28
N GLY A 72 -8.72 19.87 -9.96
CA GLY A 72 -9.08 19.16 -8.73
C GLY A 72 -10.54 18.70 -8.68
N LYS A 73 -11.31 18.83 -9.78
CA LYS A 73 -12.73 18.45 -9.76
C LYS A 73 -12.90 16.94 -9.87
N LEU A 74 -13.76 16.43 -8.99
CA LEU A 74 -14.16 15.04 -8.89
C LEU A 74 -15.59 14.88 -9.41
N ASN A 75 -15.84 13.82 -10.17
CA ASN A 75 -17.21 13.37 -10.44
C ASN A 75 -17.80 12.65 -9.19
N GLU A 76 -19.13 12.49 -9.14
CA GLU A 76 -19.80 11.87 -7.98
C GLU A 76 -19.31 10.44 -7.67
N MET A 77 -18.94 9.68 -8.71
CA MET A 77 -18.40 8.34 -8.54
C MET A 77 -17.06 8.37 -7.79
N ALA A 78 -16.16 9.27 -8.18
CA ALA A 78 -14.85 9.44 -7.56
C ALA A 78 -14.97 9.94 -6.12
N GLN A 79 -15.88 10.89 -5.85
CA GLN A 79 -16.16 11.38 -4.49
C GLN A 79 -16.61 10.24 -3.58
N ASN A 80 -17.57 9.41 -4.04
CA ASN A 80 -18.06 8.27 -3.27
C ASN A 80 -16.97 7.22 -3.00
N LEU A 81 -16.08 6.99 -3.96
CA LEU A 81 -15.00 6.02 -3.79
C LEU A 81 -13.94 6.51 -2.80
N ILE A 82 -13.55 7.78 -2.89
CA ILE A 82 -12.65 8.43 -1.93
C ILE A 82 -13.22 8.35 -0.51
N LEU A 83 -14.50 8.69 -0.32
CA LEU A 83 -15.16 8.64 0.98
C LEU A 83 -15.12 7.23 1.59
N LYS A 84 -15.42 6.20 0.80
CA LYS A 84 -15.41 4.81 1.28
C LYS A 84 -14.03 4.35 1.74
N VAL A 85 -12.98 4.73 1.00
CA VAL A 85 -11.60 4.39 1.38
C VAL A 85 -11.18 5.15 2.64
N LEU A 86 -11.51 6.44 2.74
CA LEU A 86 -11.26 7.24 3.93
C LEU A 86 -11.94 6.66 5.18
N GLU A 87 -13.21 6.26 5.08
CA GLU A 87 -13.95 5.64 6.19
C GLU A 87 -13.28 4.34 6.66
N LYS A 88 -12.85 3.49 5.72
CA LYS A 88 -12.13 2.26 6.04
C LYS A 88 -10.82 2.55 6.77
N GLU A 89 -10.10 3.57 6.33
CA GLU A 89 -8.84 3.94 6.94
C GLU A 89 -9.03 4.51 8.36
N ILE A 90 -10.07 5.31 8.56
CA ILE A 90 -10.47 5.82 9.89
C ILE A 90 -10.77 4.64 10.82
N ILE A 91 -11.53 3.63 10.38
CA ILE A 91 -11.85 2.44 11.18
C ILE A 91 -10.56 1.74 11.63
N GLN A 92 -9.64 1.47 10.70
CA GLN A 92 -8.36 0.84 11.02
C GLN A 92 -7.55 1.65 12.04
N ARG A 93 -7.57 2.98 11.92
CA ARG A 93 -6.88 3.90 12.82
C ARG A 93 -7.49 3.90 14.22
N ILE A 94 -8.82 3.81 14.32
CA ILE A 94 -9.52 3.63 15.59
C ILE A 94 -9.15 2.30 16.25
N GLU A 95 -9.12 1.21 15.48
CA GLU A 95 -8.75 -0.12 16.00
C GLU A 95 -7.31 -0.17 16.48
N LYS A 96 -6.39 0.45 15.73
CA LYS A 96 -4.99 0.61 16.15
C LYS A 96 -4.89 1.37 17.47
N ASN A 97 -5.55 2.52 17.60
CA ASN A 97 -5.55 3.30 18.84
C ASN A 97 -6.15 2.55 20.03
N LYS A 98 -7.12 1.65 19.82
CA LYS A 98 -7.67 0.79 20.87
C LYS A 98 -6.67 -0.28 21.31
N ARG A 99 -5.91 -0.85 20.37
CA ARG A 99 -4.87 -1.84 20.64
C ARG A 99 -3.68 -1.23 21.39
N ASP A 100 -3.29 0.00 21.03
CA ASP A 100 -2.12 0.67 21.61
C ASP A 100 -2.40 1.25 23.02
N LYS A 101 -3.66 1.33 23.44
CA LYS A 101 -4.09 1.76 24.80
C LYS A 101 -4.31 0.61 25.79
N LYS A 102 -4.08 -0.64 25.38
CA LYS A 102 -4.29 -1.86 26.18
C LYS A 102 -2.96 -2.45 26.61
#